data_AF-A0A967IFH8-F1
#
_entry.id   AF-A0A967IFH8-F1
#
_cell.length_a   1.000
_cell.length_b   1.000
_cell.length_c   1.000
_cell.angle_alpha   90.00
_cell.angle_beta   90.00
_cell.angle_gamma   90.00
#
_symmetry.space_group_name_H-M   'P 1'
#
loop_
_entity.id
_entity.type
_entity.pdbx_description
1 polymer ?
#
loop_
_entity_poly.entity_id
_entity_poly.type
_entity_poly.pdbx_seq_one_letter_code
_entity_poly.pdbx_strand_id
1 'polypeptide(L)'
;MPKSEYDIAIIGGGPGGYVAAIRAAQQGACVCLVEADRVGGTCLNRGCIPTKALYSTALLRERLERAADHGFNIGDVGFDYARAVERKDGVVEQLVGGIEQLLKSHGIDVIKGRGSLEGDGQVCIRQPGITGRIKARNIIIASGSVPARPKALSVDGKNILTSNEILAIKELPESLLVIGGGYIGCEFAGIFAALGSRVTVVEALPQILTLSDRQIVREVEKSFKQRDVAVHVDTAVESLEVTDDGVKAKFGDQE
;
A
#
# COMPACT_ATOMS: atom_id res chain seq x y z
N MET A 1 24.65 -21.65 -5.73
CA MET A 1 24.45 -21.84 -4.27
C MET A 1 24.87 -20.55 -3.59
N PRO A 2 24.11 -20.05 -2.60
CA PRO A 2 24.49 -18.83 -1.89
C PRO A 2 25.86 -18.99 -1.25
N LYS A 3 26.68 -17.94 -1.32
CA LYS A 3 27.99 -17.93 -0.66
C LYS A 3 27.80 -17.96 0.86
N SER A 4 28.80 -18.47 1.58
CA SER A 4 28.81 -18.45 3.05
C SER A 4 29.16 -17.06 3.61
N GLU A 5 29.82 -16.21 2.82
CA GLU A 5 30.27 -14.88 3.23
C GLU A 5 30.03 -13.83 2.13
N TYR A 6 29.53 -12.65 2.54
CA TYR A 6 29.21 -11.51 1.68
C TYR A 6 29.92 -10.24 2.17
N ASP A 7 30.13 -9.28 1.27
CA ASP A 7 30.59 -7.95 1.69
C ASP A 7 29.42 -7.17 2.33
N ILE A 8 28.22 -7.29 1.77
CA ILE A 8 27.01 -6.62 2.25
C ILE A 8 25.81 -7.56 2.25
N ALA A 9 25.12 -7.67 3.38
CA ALA A 9 23.79 -8.24 3.47
C ALA A 9 22.73 -7.14 3.64
N ILE A 10 21.62 -7.24 2.93
CA ILE A 10 20.48 -6.34 3.05
C ILE A 10 19.28 -7.13 3.58
N ILE A 11 18.62 -6.64 4.63
CA ILE A 11 17.39 -7.25 5.17
C ILE A 11 16.20 -6.40 4.76
N GLY A 12 15.39 -6.91 3.83
CA GLY A 12 14.23 -6.24 3.24
C GLY A 12 14.47 -5.82 1.80
N GLY A 13 13.59 -6.25 0.90
CA GLY A 13 13.61 -6.04 -0.54
C GLY A 13 12.70 -4.91 -1.03
N GLY A 14 12.31 -3.98 -0.15
CA GLY A 14 11.62 -2.74 -0.54
C GLY A 14 12.53 -1.73 -1.27
N PRO A 15 12.02 -0.54 -1.66
CA PRO A 15 12.79 0.47 -2.38
C PRO A 15 14.15 0.80 -1.76
N GLY A 16 14.20 1.02 -0.45
CA GLY A 16 15.48 1.26 0.23
C GLY A 16 16.45 0.06 0.15
N GLY A 17 15.93 -1.16 0.11
CA GLY A 17 16.73 -2.38 0.12
C GLY A 17 17.25 -2.79 -1.25
N TYR A 18 16.37 -2.97 -2.24
CA TYR A 18 16.81 -3.43 -3.57
C TYR A 18 17.65 -2.35 -4.28
N VAL A 19 17.40 -1.06 -4.06
CA VAL A 19 18.24 0.02 -4.61
C VAL A 19 19.63 0.00 -3.96
N ALA A 20 19.71 -0.18 -2.64
CA ALA A 20 20.99 -0.32 -1.95
C ALA A 20 21.76 -1.56 -2.43
N ALA A 21 21.08 -2.68 -2.64
CA ALA A 21 21.67 -3.92 -3.14
C ALA A 21 22.27 -3.73 -4.55
N ILE A 22 21.50 -3.14 -5.47
CA ILE A 22 21.96 -2.81 -6.83
C ILE A 22 23.15 -1.85 -6.77
N ARG A 23 23.07 -0.80 -5.94
CA ARG A 23 24.16 0.18 -5.84
C ARG A 23 25.44 -0.43 -5.28
N ALA A 24 25.33 -1.31 -4.29
CA ALA A 24 26.46 -2.05 -3.75
C ALA A 24 27.11 -2.98 -4.79
N ALA A 25 26.30 -3.72 -5.55
CA ALA A 25 26.80 -4.60 -6.61
C ALA A 25 27.51 -3.81 -7.73
N GLN A 26 26.99 -2.65 -8.12
CA GLN A 26 27.63 -1.73 -9.08
C GLN A 26 29.00 -1.22 -8.60
N GLN A 27 29.24 -1.20 -7.30
CA GLN A 27 30.53 -0.82 -6.70
C GLN A 27 31.46 -2.02 -6.47
N GLY A 28 31.08 -3.20 -7.01
CA GLY A 28 31.90 -4.42 -6.95
C GLY A 28 31.73 -5.24 -5.67
N ALA A 29 30.80 -4.90 -4.78
CA ALA A 29 30.54 -5.68 -3.58
C ALA A 29 29.85 -7.02 -3.90
N CYS A 30 30.18 -8.08 -3.16
CA CYS A 30 29.39 -9.30 -3.15
C CYS A 30 28.18 -9.13 -2.24
N VAL A 31 26.97 -9.20 -2.79
CA VAL A 31 25.73 -8.78 -2.11
C VAL A 31 24.74 -9.93 -1.95
N CYS A 32 24.15 -10.01 -0.75
CA CYS A 32 22.97 -10.82 -0.47
C CYS A 32 21.79 -9.92 -0.09
N LEU A 33 20.60 -10.18 -0.64
CA LEU A 33 19.33 -9.56 -0.27
C LEU A 33 18.41 -10.61 0.37
N VAL A 34 17.98 -10.38 1.60
CA VAL A 34 17.05 -11.27 2.33
C VAL A 34 15.66 -10.65 2.33
N GLU A 35 14.67 -11.33 1.74
CA GLU A 35 13.28 -10.85 1.64
C GLU A 35 12.29 -11.95 2.08
N ALA A 36 11.40 -11.64 3.02
CA ALA A 36 10.46 -12.60 3.58
C ALA A 36 9.24 -12.86 2.69
N ASP A 37 8.83 -11.86 1.92
CA ASP A 37 7.66 -11.86 1.03
C ASP A 37 8.11 -11.77 -0.44
N ARG A 38 7.89 -10.63 -1.10
CA ARG A 38 8.21 -10.36 -2.50
C ARG A 38 9.12 -9.14 -2.60
N VAL A 39 10.03 -9.15 -3.56
CA VAL A 39 10.85 -7.96 -3.87
C VAL A 39 9.98 -6.79 -4.33
N GLY A 40 10.49 -5.57 -4.13
CA GLY A 40 9.73 -4.32 -4.27
C GLY A 40 9.03 -3.88 -2.98
N GLY A 41 8.88 -4.76 -1.98
CA GLY A 41 8.36 -4.46 -0.64
C GLY A 41 6.97 -3.80 -0.64
N THR A 42 6.66 -3.03 0.40
CA THR A 42 5.34 -2.38 0.57
C THR A 42 4.96 -1.49 -0.60
N CYS A 43 5.89 -0.65 -1.06
CA CYS A 43 5.65 0.34 -2.12
C CYS A 43 5.12 -0.30 -3.41
N LEU A 44 5.76 -1.39 -3.86
CA LEU A 44 5.37 -2.06 -5.09
C LEU A 44 4.19 -3.01 -4.89
N ASN A 45 4.19 -3.82 -3.84
CA ASN A 45 3.24 -4.92 -3.72
C ASN A 45 1.88 -4.51 -3.13
N ARG A 46 1.85 -3.50 -2.25
CA ARG A 46 0.68 -3.18 -1.41
C ARG A 46 0.62 -1.71 -0.98
N GLY A 47 1.13 -0.81 -1.81
CA GLY A 47 1.27 0.60 -1.49
C GLY A 47 1.21 1.47 -2.74
N CYS A 48 2.26 2.27 -2.97
CA CYS A 48 2.29 3.31 -3.98
C CYS A 48 1.84 2.84 -5.36
N ILE A 49 2.38 1.74 -5.88
CA ILE A 49 2.11 1.27 -7.25
C ILE A 49 0.66 0.83 -7.44
N PRO A 50 0.11 -0.13 -6.65
CA PRO A 50 -1.27 -0.56 -6.81
C PRO A 50 -2.26 0.58 -6.55
N THR A 51 -2.02 1.44 -5.56
CA THR A 51 -2.87 2.61 -5.31
C THR A 51 -2.88 3.55 -6.52
N LYS A 52 -1.73 3.80 -7.15
CA LYS A 52 -1.61 4.75 -8.27
C LYS A 52 -2.18 4.15 -9.56
N ALA A 53 -2.10 2.84 -9.72
CA ALA A 53 -2.80 2.14 -10.78
C ALA A 53 -4.33 2.30 -10.64
N LEU A 54 -4.90 2.09 -9.45
CA LEU A 54 -6.33 2.34 -9.21
C LEU A 54 -6.71 3.81 -9.36
N TYR A 55 -5.89 4.73 -8.87
CA TYR A 55 -6.08 6.16 -9.08
C TYR A 55 -6.15 6.53 -10.56
N SER A 56 -5.30 5.94 -11.40
CA SER A 56 -5.38 6.16 -12.84
C SER A 56 -6.70 5.66 -13.45
N THR A 57 -7.30 4.59 -12.91
CA THR A 57 -8.64 4.14 -13.31
C THR A 57 -9.70 5.14 -12.87
N ALA A 58 -9.64 5.60 -11.62
CA ALA A 58 -10.56 6.60 -11.07
C ALA A 58 -10.53 7.90 -11.89
N LEU A 59 -9.34 8.39 -12.22
CA LEU A 59 -9.15 9.57 -13.05
C LEU A 59 -9.71 9.40 -14.47
N LEU A 60 -9.61 8.19 -15.04
CA LEU A 60 -10.21 7.90 -16.35
C LEU A 60 -11.73 7.99 -16.27
N ARG A 61 -12.35 7.43 -15.23
CA ARG A 61 -13.80 7.53 -15.03
C ARG A 61 -14.26 8.98 -14.90
N GLU A 62 -13.60 9.78 -14.07
CA GLU A 62 -13.93 11.21 -13.92
C GLU A 62 -13.86 11.96 -15.26
N ARG A 63 -12.87 11.63 -16.10
CA ARG A 63 -12.74 12.23 -17.44
C ARG A 63 -13.85 11.80 -18.38
N LEU A 64 -14.32 10.55 -18.30
CA LEU A 64 -15.43 10.06 -19.10
C LEU A 64 -16.75 10.73 -18.68
N GLU A 65 -16.97 10.93 -17.39
CA GLU A 65 -18.15 11.65 -16.86
C GLU A 65 -18.18 13.12 -17.32
N ARG A 66 -17.01 13.74 -17.51
CA ARG A 66 -16.87 15.13 -18.02
C ARG A 66 -16.62 15.22 -19.51
N ALA A 67 -16.73 14.13 -20.27
CA ALA A 67 -16.38 14.13 -21.68
C ALA A 67 -17.28 15.06 -22.51
N ALA A 68 -18.54 15.26 -22.07
CA ALA A 68 -19.47 16.19 -22.69
C ALA A 68 -19.01 17.65 -22.63
N ASP A 69 -18.30 18.06 -21.57
CA ASP A 69 -17.71 19.41 -21.45
C ASP A 69 -16.65 19.67 -22.55
N HIS A 70 -16.09 18.60 -23.10
CA HIS A 70 -15.14 18.61 -24.21
C HIS A 70 -15.79 18.31 -25.57
N GLY A 71 -17.12 18.24 -25.64
CA GLY A 71 -17.87 18.02 -26.87
C GLY A 71 -18.00 16.56 -27.31
N PHE A 72 -17.61 15.59 -26.47
CA PHE A 72 -17.81 14.17 -26.77
C PHE A 72 -19.20 13.71 -26.29
N ASN A 73 -19.96 13.08 -27.17
CA ASN A 73 -21.20 12.40 -26.80
C ASN A 73 -20.92 10.92 -26.55
N ILE A 74 -20.86 10.54 -25.27
CA ILE A 74 -20.65 9.17 -24.82
C ILE A 74 -21.97 8.71 -24.19
N GLY A 75 -22.48 7.54 -24.59
CA GLY A 75 -23.63 6.93 -23.93
C GLY A 75 -23.26 6.37 -22.55
N ASP A 76 -24.06 5.42 -22.06
CA ASP A 76 -23.81 4.80 -20.76
C ASP A 76 -22.48 4.02 -20.75
N VAL A 77 -21.60 4.36 -19.80
CA VAL A 77 -20.33 3.69 -19.59
C VAL A 77 -20.44 2.76 -18.39
N GLY A 78 -20.46 1.45 -18.64
CA GLY A 78 -20.37 0.45 -17.58
C GLY A 78 -18.96 0.40 -16.96
N PHE A 79 -18.89 0.18 -15.64
CA PHE A 79 -17.62 0.04 -14.92
C PHE A 79 -17.50 -1.35 -14.28
N ASP A 80 -16.47 -2.09 -14.70
CA ASP A 80 -16.08 -3.38 -14.13
C ASP A 80 -14.88 -3.19 -13.19
N TYR A 81 -15.16 -3.17 -11.89
CA TYR A 81 -14.13 -3.00 -10.87
C TYR A 81 -13.17 -4.19 -10.79
N ALA A 82 -13.66 -5.43 -10.96
CA ALA A 82 -12.83 -6.63 -10.90
C ALA A 82 -11.75 -6.58 -12.00
N ARG A 83 -12.12 -6.20 -13.22
CA ARG A 83 -11.17 -5.99 -14.33
C ARG A 83 -10.17 -4.86 -14.06
N ALA A 84 -10.59 -3.79 -13.37
CA ALA A 84 -9.66 -2.74 -12.96
C ALA A 84 -8.62 -3.23 -11.94
N VAL A 85 -9.03 -4.10 -11.01
CA VAL A 85 -8.13 -4.74 -10.04
C VAL A 85 -7.19 -5.72 -10.75
N GLU A 86 -7.66 -6.52 -11.71
CA GLU A 86 -6.80 -7.38 -12.53
C GLU A 86 -5.73 -6.59 -13.29
N ARG A 87 -6.10 -5.45 -13.89
CA ARG A 87 -5.12 -4.56 -14.54
C ARG A 87 -4.07 -4.06 -13.56
N LYS A 88 -4.49 -3.63 -12.36
CA LYS A 88 -3.59 -3.21 -11.28
C LYS A 88 -2.64 -4.35 -10.88
N ASP A 89 -3.16 -5.56 -10.70
CA ASP A 89 -2.37 -6.75 -10.37
C ASP A 89 -1.33 -7.04 -11.47
N GLY A 90 -1.72 -6.97 -12.74
CA GLY A 90 -0.79 -7.13 -13.88
C GLY A 90 0.35 -6.10 -13.89
N VAL A 91 0.07 -4.84 -13.54
CA VAL A 91 1.11 -3.80 -13.39
C VAL A 91 2.09 -4.14 -12.27
N VAL A 92 1.59 -4.62 -11.12
CA VAL A 92 2.44 -5.05 -10.01
C VAL A 92 3.31 -6.24 -10.42
N GLU A 93 2.74 -7.27 -11.04
CA GLU A 93 3.48 -8.46 -11.49
C GLU A 93 4.60 -8.10 -12.48
N GLN A 94 4.30 -7.25 -13.46
CA GLN A 94 5.29 -6.79 -14.43
C GLN A 94 6.49 -6.11 -13.73
N LEU A 95 6.21 -5.22 -12.79
CA LEU A 95 7.25 -4.47 -12.09
C LEU A 95 8.04 -5.33 -11.09
N VAL A 96 7.38 -6.30 -10.43
CA VAL A 96 8.08 -7.28 -9.57
C VAL A 96 9.06 -8.10 -10.42
N GLY A 97 8.60 -8.65 -11.54
CA GLY A 97 9.46 -9.39 -12.47
C GLY A 97 10.62 -8.55 -13.01
N GLY A 98 10.39 -7.26 -13.26
CA GLY A 98 11.45 -6.32 -13.64
C GLY A 98 12.52 -6.15 -12.55
N ILE A 99 12.14 -6.05 -11.27
CA ILE A 99 13.09 -5.97 -10.16
C ILE A 99 13.86 -7.29 -10.01
N GLU A 100 13.20 -8.43 -10.11
CA GLU A 100 13.85 -9.75 -10.06
C GLU A 100 14.92 -9.89 -11.16
N GLN A 101 14.61 -9.46 -12.38
CA GLN A 101 15.56 -9.42 -13.49
C GLN A 101 16.73 -8.47 -13.21
N LEU A 102 16.47 -7.27 -12.67
CA LEU A 102 17.53 -6.32 -12.32
C LEU A 102 18.47 -6.87 -11.25
N LEU A 103 17.95 -7.47 -10.18
CA LEU A 103 18.74 -8.09 -9.13
C LEU A 103 19.61 -9.23 -9.68
N LYS A 104 19.01 -10.10 -10.52
CA LYS A 104 19.72 -11.19 -11.19
C LYS A 104 20.83 -10.69 -12.11
N SER A 105 20.57 -9.64 -12.90
CA SER A 105 21.55 -9.06 -13.83
C SER A 105 22.78 -8.47 -13.13
N HIS A 106 22.63 -8.03 -11.88
CA HIS A 106 23.73 -7.54 -11.04
C HIS A 106 24.38 -8.65 -10.20
N GLY A 107 24.01 -9.92 -10.39
CA GLY A 107 24.59 -11.06 -9.66
C GLY A 107 24.28 -11.04 -8.15
N ILE A 108 23.18 -10.43 -7.73
CA ILE A 108 22.78 -10.34 -6.33
C ILE A 108 22.07 -11.64 -5.93
N ASP A 109 22.54 -12.27 -4.86
CA ASP A 109 21.88 -13.43 -4.28
C ASP A 109 20.62 -12.99 -3.51
N VAL A 110 19.43 -13.35 -4.00
CA VAL A 110 18.16 -13.08 -3.31
C VAL A 110 17.74 -14.32 -2.55
N ILE A 111 17.73 -14.23 -1.23
CA ILE A 111 17.34 -15.32 -0.33
C ILE A 111 15.97 -15.02 0.26
N LYS A 112 15.01 -15.89 -0.03
CA LYS A 112 13.68 -15.78 0.60
C LYS A 112 13.78 -16.05 2.10
N GLY A 113 13.02 -15.36 2.94
CA GLY A 113 12.93 -15.65 4.36
C GLY A 113 13.10 -14.44 5.27
N ARG A 114 12.86 -14.64 6.56
CA ARG A 114 12.94 -13.61 7.57
C ARG A 114 14.35 -13.53 8.15
N GLY A 115 15.02 -12.42 7.89
CA GLY A 115 16.34 -12.12 8.45
C GLY A 115 16.27 -11.67 9.91
N SER A 116 17.23 -12.13 10.72
CA SER A 116 17.45 -11.68 12.10
C SER A 116 18.95 -11.59 12.38
N LEU A 117 19.37 -10.58 13.13
CA LEU A 117 20.77 -10.39 13.50
C LEU A 117 21.12 -11.33 14.66
N GLU A 118 22.24 -12.06 14.54
CA GLU A 118 22.77 -12.93 15.61
C GLU A 118 24.09 -12.43 16.21
N GLY A 119 24.57 -11.25 15.79
CA GLY A 119 25.88 -10.69 16.20
C GLY A 119 27.02 -11.10 15.27
N ASP A 120 28.19 -10.47 15.41
CA ASP A 120 29.43 -10.78 14.66
C ASP A 120 29.27 -10.86 13.12
N GLY A 121 28.38 -10.01 12.57
CA GLY A 121 28.07 -10.00 11.14
C GLY A 121 27.22 -11.18 10.65
N GLN A 122 26.69 -12.02 11.54
CA GLN A 122 25.83 -13.15 11.18
C GLN A 122 24.36 -12.72 11.04
N VAL A 123 23.73 -13.20 9.96
CA VAL A 123 22.30 -13.07 9.72
C VAL A 123 21.69 -14.46 9.65
N CYS A 124 20.77 -14.73 10.56
CA CYS A 124 19.92 -15.93 10.54
C CYS A 124 18.72 -15.69 9.63
N ILE A 125 18.49 -16.61 8.71
CA ILE A 125 17.43 -16.54 7.70
C ILE A 125 16.46 -17.68 7.99
N ARG A 126 15.23 -17.33 8.35
CA ARG A 126 14.18 -18.30 8.68
C ARG A 126 13.16 -18.39 7.56
N GLN A 127 12.91 -19.60 7.10
CA GLN A 127 11.80 -20.00 6.24
C GLN A 127 11.01 -21.12 6.95
N PRO A 128 9.76 -21.41 6.54
CA PRO A 128 9.04 -22.57 7.06
C PRO A 128 9.87 -23.85 6.93
N GLY A 129 10.23 -24.46 8.07
CA GLY A 129 11.01 -25.70 8.13
C GLY A 129 12.51 -25.60 7.81
N ILE A 130 13.03 -24.41 7.45
CA ILE A 130 14.43 -24.23 7.06
C ILE A 130 15.01 -23.03 7.80
N THR A 131 16.14 -23.23 8.48
CA THR A 131 16.94 -22.14 9.06
C THR A 131 18.33 -22.17 8.45
N GLY A 132 18.70 -21.07 7.80
CA GLY A 132 20.03 -20.85 7.24
C GLY A 132 20.76 -19.73 7.96
N ARG A 133 22.08 -19.65 7.75
CA ARG A 133 22.91 -18.54 8.23
C ARG A 133 23.82 -18.07 7.11
N ILE A 134 24.02 -16.77 7.05
CA ILE A 134 25.07 -16.13 6.24
C ILE A 134 25.93 -15.25 7.14
N LYS A 135 27.14 -14.96 6.71
CA LYS A 135 27.98 -13.92 7.31
C LYS A 135 28.15 -12.76 6.34
N ALA A 136 28.13 -11.53 6.84
CA ALA A 136 28.41 -10.34 6.05
C ALA A 136 29.27 -9.34 6.82
N ARG A 137 30.15 -8.63 6.11
CA ARG A 137 31.00 -7.58 6.70
C ARG A 137 30.19 -6.36 7.11
N ASN A 138 29.22 -5.98 6.29
CA ASN A 138 28.29 -4.89 6.56
C ASN A 138 26.85 -5.36 6.39
N ILE A 139 25.93 -4.80 7.16
CA ILE A 139 24.51 -5.15 7.12
C ILE A 139 23.67 -3.88 7.00
N ILE A 140 22.77 -3.84 6.02
CA ILE A 140 21.79 -2.78 5.83
C ILE A 140 20.42 -3.29 6.25
N ILE A 141 19.79 -2.64 7.22
CA ILE A 141 18.42 -2.93 7.63
C ILE A 141 17.47 -2.04 6.83
N ALA A 142 16.64 -2.66 5.99
CA ALA A 142 15.65 -2.01 5.15
C ALA A 142 14.27 -2.69 5.30
N SER A 143 13.92 -3.10 6.52
CA SER A 143 12.74 -3.92 6.84
C SER A 143 11.39 -3.22 6.67
N GLY A 144 11.38 -1.89 6.49
CA GLY A 144 10.17 -1.11 6.24
C GLY A 144 9.24 -0.98 7.45
N SER A 145 7.94 -0.83 7.17
CA SER A 145 6.88 -0.62 8.15
C SER A 145 5.65 -1.48 7.83
N VAL A 146 4.71 -1.55 8.78
CA VAL A 146 3.43 -2.25 8.64
C VAL A 146 2.28 -1.32 9.06
N PRO A 147 1.04 -1.54 8.56
CA PRO A 147 -0.12 -0.78 9.02
C PRO A 147 -0.32 -0.92 10.52
N ALA A 148 -0.68 0.19 11.19
CA ALA A 148 -1.07 0.15 12.59
C ALA A 148 -2.38 -0.65 12.73
N ARG A 149 -2.47 -1.48 13.78
CA ARG A 149 -3.67 -2.26 14.12
C ARG A 149 -4.06 -2.00 15.58
N PRO A 150 -4.74 -0.87 15.87
CA PRO A 150 -5.20 -0.56 17.21
C PRO A 150 -6.15 -1.65 17.70
N LYS A 151 -5.97 -2.14 18.94
CA LYS A 151 -6.81 -3.20 19.51
C LYS A 151 -8.30 -2.85 19.52
N ALA A 152 -8.63 -1.56 19.60
CA ALA A 152 -10.01 -1.08 19.59
C ALA A 152 -10.72 -1.22 18.24
N LEU A 153 -9.99 -1.41 17.13
CA LEU A 153 -10.55 -1.43 15.77
C LEU A 153 -10.54 -2.83 15.12
N SER A 154 -10.50 -3.91 15.91
CA SER A 154 -10.63 -5.33 15.53
C SER A 154 -10.55 -5.66 14.02
N VAL A 155 -9.38 -5.45 13.40
CA VAL A 155 -9.17 -5.64 11.96
C VAL A 155 -9.30 -7.12 11.61
N ASP A 156 -10.35 -7.48 10.88
CA ASP A 156 -10.65 -8.88 10.48
C ASP A 156 -10.06 -9.26 9.11
N GLY A 157 -9.64 -8.27 8.31
CA GLY A 157 -9.11 -8.48 6.96
C GLY A 157 -10.16 -8.89 5.91
N LYS A 158 -11.45 -8.82 6.25
CA LYS A 158 -12.59 -9.09 5.36
C LYS A 158 -13.50 -7.87 5.22
N ASN A 159 -13.97 -7.32 6.34
CA ASN A 159 -14.84 -6.14 6.37
C ASN A 159 -14.12 -4.92 6.95
N ILE A 160 -13.29 -5.12 7.97
CA ILE A 160 -12.44 -4.10 8.57
C ILE A 160 -11.03 -4.31 8.04
N LEU A 161 -10.62 -3.44 7.12
CA LEU A 161 -9.43 -3.62 6.30
C LEU A 161 -8.35 -2.60 6.65
N THR A 162 -7.09 -2.97 6.43
CA THR A 162 -6.00 -1.99 6.32
C THR A 162 -5.72 -1.68 4.84
N SER A 163 -4.76 -0.79 4.60
CA SER A 163 -4.25 -0.54 3.23
C SER A 163 -3.73 -1.80 2.53
N ASN A 164 -3.36 -2.84 3.28
CA ASN A 164 -2.90 -4.10 2.69
C ASN A 164 -4.05 -4.85 2.00
N GLU A 165 -5.19 -4.98 2.67
CA GLU A 165 -6.31 -5.81 2.21
C GLU A 165 -7.22 -5.06 1.23
N ILE A 166 -7.42 -3.75 1.43
CA ILE A 166 -8.33 -2.94 0.59
C ILE A 166 -7.92 -2.93 -0.90
N LEU A 167 -6.62 -3.06 -1.19
CA LEU A 167 -6.10 -3.12 -2.56
C LEU A 167 -6.36 -4.46 -3.26
N ALA A 168 -6.90 -5.46 -2.55
CA ALA A 168 -7.15 -6.80 -3.05
C ALA A 168 -8.65 -7.14 -3.17
N ILE A 169 -9.55 -6.27 -2.68
CA ILE A 169 -11.00 -6.49 -2.80
C ILE A 169 -11.38 -6.55 -4.29
N LYS A 170 -12.32 -7.43 -4.63
CA LYS A 170 -12.74 -7.68 -6.01
C LYS A 170 -14.08 -7.02 -6.37
N GLU A 171 -14.79 -6.53 -5.35
CA GLU A 171 -16.04 -5.82 -5.50
C GLU A 171 -15.86 -4.38 -5.02
N LEU A 172 -16.47 -3.45 -5.73
CA LEU A 172 -16.52 -2.06 -5.31
C LEU A 172 -17.56 -1.95 -4.18
N PRO A 173 -17.17 -1.49 -2.97
CA PRO A 173 -18.12 -1.38 -1.89
C PRO A 173 -19.12 -0.25 -2.18
N GLU A 174 -20.39 -0.47 -1.85
CA GLU A 174 -21.43 0.57 -2.01
C GLU A 174 -21.13 1.78 -1.11
N SER A 175 -20.59 1.53 0.08
CA SER A 175 -20.12 2.56 1.01
C SER A 175 -18.80 2.18 1.67
N LEU A 176 -17.99 3.19 2.01
CA LEU A 176 -16.67 3.03 2.62
C LEU A 176 -16.46 4.04 3.74
N LEU A 177 -16.22 3.54 4.95
CA LEU A 177 -15.73 4.35 6.07
C LEU A 177 -14.20 4.30 6.13
N VAL A 178 -13.56 5.46 6.05
CA VAL A 178 -12.12 5.64 6.18
C VAL A 178 -11.82 6.19 7.58
N ILE A 179 -11.16 5.37 8.41
CA ILE A 179 -10.74 5.77 9.76
C ILE A 179 -9.31 6.28 9.69
N GLY A 180 -9.13 7.59 9.90
CA GLY A 180 -7.88 8.33 9.78
C GLY A 180 -7.78 9.10 8.46
N GLY A 181 -7.69 10.42 8.57
CA GLY A 181 -7.51 11.41 7.52
C GLY A 181 -6.04 11.64 7.11
N GLY A 182 -5.16 10.67 7.32
CA GLY A 182 -3.80 10.70 6.78
C GLY A 182 -3.78 10.60 5.24
N TYR A 183 -2.59 10.73 4.63
CA TYR A 183 -2.46 10.69 3.16
C TYR A 183 -2.99 9.38 2.54
N ILE A 184 -2.79 8.23 3.20
CA ILE A 184 -3.32 6.94 2.73
C ILE A 184 -4.85 6.94 2.74
N GLY A 185 -5.46 7.39 3.85
CA GLY A 185 -6.92 7.47 3.98
C GLY A 185 -7.53 8.42 2.94
N CYS A 186 -6.92 9.59 2.75
CA CYS A 186 -7.36 10.56 1.74
C CYS A 186 -7.22 10.03 0.30
N GLU A 187 -6.14 9.30 -0.02
CA GLU A 187 -5.99 8.68 -1.34
C GLU A 187 -7.11 7.66 -1.60
N PHE A 188 -7.38 6.76 -0.65
CA PHE A 188 -8.46 5.80 -0.82
C PHE A 188 -9.83 6.48 -0.87
N ALA A 189 -10.07 7.48 -0.04
CA ALA A 189 -11.33 8.22 -0.06
C ALA A 189 -11.61 8.82 -1.44
N GLY A 190 -10.62 9.49 -2.03
CA GLY A 190 -10.74 10.05 -3.37
C GLY A 190 -10.92 8.99 -4.46
N ILE A 191 -10.14 7.90 -4.40
CA ILE A 191 -10.23 6.81 -5.39
C ILE A 191 -11.60 6.15 -5.36
N PHE A 192 -12.07 5.74 -4.18
CA PHE A 192 -13.34 5.00 -4.06
C PHE A 192 -14.55 5.89 -4.36
N ALA A 193 -14.52 7.17 -3.96
CA ALA A 193 -15.56 8.13 -4.33
C ALA A 193 -15.64 8.36 -5.84
N ALA A 194 -14.49 8.56 -6.51
CA ALA A 194 -14.43 8.70 -7.96
C ALA A 194 -14.82 7.41 -8.70
N LEU A 195 -14.68 6.25 -8.06
CA LEU A 195 -15.19 4.96 -8.54
C LEU A 195 -16.64 4.70 -8.13
N GLY A 196 -17.32 5.61 -7.45
CA GLY A 196 -18.77 5.56 -7.19
C GLY A 196 -19.20 5.02 -5.82
N SER A 197 -18.27 4.72 -4.91
CA SER A 197 -18.61 4.40 -3.51
C SER A 197 -19.06 5.66 -2.77
N ARG A 198 -20.02 5.54 -1.84
CA ARG A 198 -20.28 6.59 -0.84
C ARG A 198 -19.20 6.56 0.22
N VAL A 199 -18.46 7.66 0.41
CA VAL A 199 -17.28 7.67 1.28
C VAL A 199 -17.45 8.64 2.44
N THR A 200 -17.13 8.16 3.64
CA THR A 200 -17.01 8.97 4.85
C THR A 200 -15.60 8.84 5.42
N VAL A 201 -14.95 9.96 5.75
CA VAL A 201 -13.66 10.02 6.42
C VAL A 201 -13.87 10.51 7.86
N VAL A 202 -13.35 9.76 8.83
CA VAL A 202 -13.38 10.12 10.25
C VAL A 202 -11.94 10.29 10.75
N GLU A 203 -11.63 11.48 11.23
CA GLU A 203 -10.32 11.90 11.72
C GLU A 203 -10.46 12.44 13.15
N ALA A 204 -9.67 11.87 14.06
CA ALA A 204 -9.70 12.24 15.47
C ALA A 204 -9.05 13.62 15.72
N LEU A 205 -8.21 14.09 14.80
CA LEU A 205 -7.54 15.38 14.87
C LEU A 205 -8.37 16.50 14.23
N PRO A 206 -8.05 17.78 14.48
CA PRO A 206 -8.83 18.92 13.98
C PRO A 206 -8.82 19.12 12.46
N GLN A 207 -7.98 18.38 11.73
CA GLN A 207 -7.93 18.41 10.27
C GLN A 207 -7.36 17.11 9.70
N ILE A 208 -7.82 16.76 8.50
CA ILE A 208 -7.16 15.77 7.65
C ILE A 208 -5.79 16.29 7.20
N LEU A 209 -4.89 15.37 6.82
CA LEU A 209 -3.54 15.68 6.37
C LEU A 209 -2.81 16.61 7.36
N THR A 210 -2.82 16.27 8.65
CA THR A 210 -2.40 17.15 9.77
C THR A 210 -1.02 17.78 9.61
N LEU A 211 -0.10 17.13 8.90
CA LEU A 211 1.26 17.64 8.65
C LEU A 211 1.34 18.65 7.49
N SER A 212 0.23 18.92 6.80
CA SER A 212 0.14 19.81 5.65
C SER A 212 -0.37 21.20 6.04
N ASP A 213 -0.04 22.18 5.20
CA ASP A 213 -0.54 23.55 5.35
C ASP A 213 -2.07 23.61 5.20
N ARG A 214 -2.74 24.42 6.04
CA ARG A 214 -4.21 24.53 6.07
C ARG A 214 -4.79 24.99 4.72
N GLN A 215 -4.07 25.80 3.95
CA GLN A 215 -4.53 26.23 2.62
C GLN A 215 -4.61 25.05 1.65
N ILE A 216 -3.64 24.13 1.70
CA ILE A 216 -3.64 22.91 0.89
C ILE A 216 -4.78 22.00 1.34
N VAL A 217 -4.97 21.83 2.65
CA VAL A 217 -6.05 20.98 3.19
C VAL A 217 -7.41 21.48 2.75
N ARG A 218 -7.65 22.80 2.72
CA ARG A 218 -8.92 23.38 2.24
C ARG A 218 -9.23 23.05 0.78
N GLU A 219 -8.23 23.02 -0.09
CA GLU A 219 -8.43 22.62 -1.49
C GLU A 219 -8.78 21.13 -1.61
N VAL A 220 -8.19 20.28 -0.75
CA VAL A 220 -8.56 18.85 -0.67
C VAL A 220 -9.99 18.70 -0.15
N GLU A 221 -10.37 19.38 0.94
CA GLU A 221 -11.73 19.37 1.49
C GLU A 221 -12.77 19.82 0.45
N LYS A 222 -12.46 20.88 -0.31
CA LYS A 222 -13.30 21.35 -1.42
C LYS A 222 -13.44 20.29 -2.51
N SER A 223 -12.35 19.63 -2.87
CA SER A 223 -12.33 18.55 -3.86
C SER A 223 -13.10 17.30 -3.38
N PHE A 224 -13.08 17.02 -2.09
CA PHE A 224 -13.86 15.96 -1.44
C PHE A 224 -15.35 16.28 -1.44
N LYS A 225 -15.72 17.52 -1.09
CA LYS A 225 -17.12 17.98 -1.17
C LYS A 225 -17.70 17.90 -2.57
N GLN A 226 -16.92 18.16 -3.62
CA GLN A 226 -17.34 18.01 -5.02
C GLN A 226 -17.61 16.56 -5.44
N ARG A 227 -17.13 15.59 -4.65
CA ARG A 227 -17.32 14.15 -4.87
C ARG A 227 -18.19 13.50 -3.80
N ASP A 228 -18.93 14.32 -3.04
CA ASP A 228 -19.79 13.88 -1.94
C ASP A 228 -19.07 13.01 -0.89
N VAL A 229 -17.77 13.25 -0.68
CA VAL A 229 -17.02 12.64 0.41
C VAL A 229 -17.31 13.40 1.70
N ALA A 230 -17.93 12.72 2.68
CA ALA A 230 -18.15 13.28 4.01
C ALA A 230 -16.85 13.26 4.82
N VAL A 231 -16.55 14.34 5.55
CA VAL A 231 -15.34 14.45 6.36
C VAL A 231 -15.71 14.93 7.76
N HIS A 232 -15.39 14.12 8.76
CA HIS A 232 -15.59 14.38 10.18
C HIS A 232 -14.23 14.50 10.85
N VAL A 233 -13.86 15.71 11.23
CA VAL A 233 -12.65 16.00 12.02
C VAL A 233 -13.03 16.12 13.50
N ASP A 234 -12.05 16.15 14.39
CA ASP A 234 -12.28 16.17 15.85
C ASP A 234 -13.22 15.02 16.31
N THR A 235 -13.22 13.91 15.57
CA THR A 235 -14.19 12.82 15.74
C THR A 235 -13.47 11.48 15.77
N ALA A 236 -13.64 10.71 16.84
CA ALA A 236 -13.10 9.37 16.96
C ALA A 236 -14.19 8.31 16.74
N VAL A 237 -13.81 7.17 16.17
CA VAL A 237 -14.67 5.99 16.12
C VAL A 237 -14.73 5.35 17.51
N GLU A 238 -15.94 5.17 18.02
CA GLU A 238 -16.22 4.60 19.34
C GLU A 238 -16.30 3.07 19.29
N SER A 239 -16.97 2.54 18.27
CA SER A 239 -17.16 1.10 18.09
C SER A 239 -17.34 0.72 16.62
N LEU A 240 -16.90 -0.50 16.30
CA LEU A 240 -17.15 -1.17 15.03
C LEU A 240 -17.81 -2.52 15.32
N GLU A 241 -18.95 -2.78 14.71
CA GLU A 241 -19.67 -4.05 14.81
C GLU A 241 -19.85 -4.64 13.42
N VAL A 242 -19.36 -5.86 13.21
CA VAL A 242 -19.57 -6.59 11.96
C VAL A 242 -20.97 -7.22 12.02
N THR A 243 -21.78 -6.93 11.01
CA THR A 243 -23.14 -7.45 10.82
C THR A 243 -23.19 -8.34 9.58
N ASP A 244 -24.33 -9.01 9.33
CA ASP A 244 -24.50 -9.83 8.13
C ASP A 244 -24.39 -8.99 6.84
N ASP A 245 -24.84 -7.74 6.88
CA ASP A 245 -24.86 -6.82 5.73
C ASP A 245 -23.64 -5.88 5.63
N GLY A 246 -22.66 -5.95 6.55
CA GLY A 246 -21.49 -5.06 6.52
C GLY A 246 -20.88 -4.73 7.88
N VAL A 247 -20.53 -3.45 8.08
CA VAL A 247 -19.97 -2.93 9.34
C VAL A 247 -20.78 -1.72 9.79
N LYS A 248 -21.30 -1.78 11.01
CA LYS A 248 -21.90 -0.65 11.71
C LYS A 248 -20.82 0.08 12.50
N ALA A 249 -20.74 1.40 12.37
CA ALA A 249 -19.71 2.19 13.02
C ALA A 249 -20.32 3.37 13.77
N LYS A 250 -20.02 3.48 15.07
CA LYS A 250 -20.47 4.62 15.89
C LYS A 250 -19.36 5.65 16.01
N PHE A 251 -19.65 6.91 15.69
CA PHE A 251 -18.71 8.02 15.82
C PHE A 251 -19.45 9.35 16.01
N GLY A 252 -19.14 10.08 17.08
CA GLY A 252 -19.89 11.28 17.46
C GLY A 252 -21.39 10.96 17.65
N ASP A 253 -22.26 11.79 17.05
CA ASP A 253 -23.71 11.58 17.05
C ASP A 253 -24.22 10.77 15.84
N GLN A 254 -23.32 10.09 15.11
CA GLN A 254 -23.64 9.31 13.91
C GLN A 254 -23.45 7.81 14.12
N GLU A 255 -24.20 7.04 13.33
CA GLU A 255 -24.18 5.58 13.27
C GLU A 255 -24.29 5.08 11.82
#